data_AF-A0AAT9R3T8-F1
#
_entry.id   AF-A0AAT9R3T8-F1
#
_cell.length_a   1.000
_cell.length_b   1.000
_cell.length_c   1.000
_cell.angle_alpha   90.00
_cell.angle_beta   90.00
_cell.angle_gamma   90.00
#
_symmetry.space_group_name_H-M   'P 1'
#
loop_
_entity.id
_entity.type
_entity.pdbx_description
1 polymer ?
#
loop_
_entity_poly.entity_id
_entity_poly.type
_entity_poly.pdbx_seq_one_letter_code
_entity_poly.pdbx_strand_id
1 'polypeptide(L)'
;MSTPTPRTTTTDHGYQVARVAIDNTTKGCRDIATVVDQAKAVLGTSWTGGAGRTFGSAADAWLTKLNALIASIEEMGVVLDSNRYGMASVEDDSILAASGFAARVNPS
;
A
#
# COMPACT_ATOMS: atom_id res chain seq x y z
N MET A 1 -17.41 26.43 26.18
CA MET A 1 -17.76 25.80 24.89
C MET A 1 -16.45 25.50 24.20
N SER A 2 -15.89 24.29 24.39
CA SER A 2 -14.59 23.92 23.83
C SER A 2 -14.78 23.54 22.38
N THR A 3 -14.22 24.35 21.47
CA THR A 3 -14.16 24.03 20.04
C THR A 3 -13.37 22.72 19.89
N PRO A 4 -13.92 21.69 19.23
CA PRO A 4 -13.15 20.48 18.98
C PRO A 4 -11.95 20.85 18.10
N THR A 5 -10.74 20.59 18.60
CA THR A 5 -9.52 20.71 17.81
C THR A 5 -9.72 19.90 16.53
N PRO A 6 -9.56 20.48 15.34
CA PRO A 6 -9.71 19.74 14.11
C PRO A 6 -8.65 18.64 14.09
N ARG A 7 -9.07 17.38 14.24
CA ARG A 7 -8.22 16.24 13.88
C ARG A 7 -7.78 16.45 12.43
N THR A 8 -6.61 15.94 12.05
CA THR A 8 -6.13 16.04 10.67
C THR A 8 -6.88 15.05 9.77
N THR A 9 -8.22 15.14 9.77
CA THR A 9 -9.17 14.23 9.10
C THR A 9 -8.89 14.12 7.60
N THR A 10 -8.38 15.19 6.99
CA THR A 10 -7.96 15.22 5.58
C THR A 10 -6.75 14.31 5.32
N THR A 11 -5.79 14.27 6.23
CA THR A 11 -4.59 13.43 6.11
C THR A 11 -4.92 11.96 6.36
N ASP A 12 -5.76 11.67 7.35
CA ASP A 12 -6.28 10.32 7.62
C ASP A 12 -7.06 9.74 6.43
N HIS A 13 -7.90 10.56 5.80
CA HIS A 13 -8.61 10.17 4.59
C HIS A 13 -7.64 9.91 3.42
N GLY A 14 -6.61 10.73 3.27
CA GLY A 14 -5.55 10.53 2.28
C GLY A 14 -4.84 9.17 2.42
N TYR A 15 -4.49 8.78 3.67
CA TYR A 15 -3.90 7.47 3.94
C TYR A 15 -4.84 6.32 3.58
N GLN A 16 -6.13 6.43 3.88
CA GLN A 16 -7.12 5.40 3.52
C GLN A 16 -7.24 5.23 2.00
N VAL A 17 -7.34 6.35 1.26
CA VAL A 17 -7.42 6.32 -0.21
C VAL A 17 -6.14 5.72 -0.81
N ALA A 18 -4.96 6.09 -0.28
CA ALA A 18 -3.70 5.51 -0.71
C ALA A 18 -3.64 4.00 -0.45
N ARG A 19 -4.14 3.52 0.69
CA ARG A 19 -4.19 2.09 1.01
C ARG A 19 -5.07 1.31 0.03
N VAL A 20 -6.26 1.84 -0.28
CA VAL A 20 -7.18 1.25 -1.26
C VAL A 20 -6.53 1.20 -2.65
N ALA A 21 -5.83 2.26 -3.06
CA ALA A 21 -5.12 2.28 -4.33
C ALA A 21 -4.03 1.20 -4.38
N ILE A 22 -3.22 1.07 -3.31
CA ILE A 22 -2.17 0.05 -3.19
C ILE A 22 -2.73 -1.36 -3.28
N ASP A 23 -3.83 -1.65 -2.56
CA ASP A 23 -4.47 -2.97 -2.58
C ASP A 23 -5.03 -3.30 -3.97
N ASN A 24 -5.68 -2.33 -4.61
CA ASN A 24 -6.21 -2.49 -5.96
C ASN A 24 -5.11 -2.71 -7.00
N THR A 25 -4.02 -1.94 -6.93
CA THR A 25 -2.86 -2.11 -7.82
C THR A 25 -2.20 -3.46 -7.60
N THR A 26 -1.97 -3.86 -6.35
CA THR A 26 -1.36 -5.15 -6.01
C THR A 26 -2.20 -6.31 -6.54
N LYS A 27 -3.53 -6.23 -6.38
CA LYS A 27 -4.47 -7.20 -6.94
C LYS A 27 -4.36 -7.26 -8.47
N GLY A 28 -4.40 -6.11 -9.14
CA GLY A 28 -4.26 -6.04 -10.59
C GLY A 28 -2.96 -6.65 -11.08
N CYS A 29 -1.83 -6.39 -10.41
CA CYS A 29 -0.56 -7.01 -10.73
C CYS A 29 -0.59 -8.54 -10.59
N ARG A 30 -1.20 -9.07 -9.52
CA ARG A 30 -1.33 -10.53 -9.31
C ARG A 30 -2.22 -11.19 -10.36
N ASP A 31 -3.29 -10.51 -10.78
CA ASP A 31 -4.18 -11.00 -11.84
C ASP A 31 -3.42 -11.09 -13.17
N ILE A 32 -2.64 -10.06 -13.54
CA ILE A 32 -1.81 -10.08 -14.76
C ILE A 32 -0.74 -11.17 -14.66
N ALA A 33 -0.09 -11.36 -13.51
CA ALA A 33 0.89 -12.42 -13.30
C ALA A 33 0.29 -13.80 -13.59
N THR A 34 -0.92 -14.04 -13.09
CA THR A 34 -1.66 -15.29 -13.31
C THR A 34 -1.97 -15.52 -14.80
N VAL A 35 -2.41 -14.48 -15.51
CA VAL A 35 -2.69 -14.57 -16.96
C VAL A 35 -1.42 -14.89 -17.75
N VAL A 36 -0.29 -14.26 -17.40
CA VAL A 36 0.98 -14.52 -18.09
C VAL A 36 1.49 -15.92 -17.80
N ASP A 37 1.36 -16.43 -16.57
CA ASP A 37 1.75 -17.80 -16.24
C ASP A 37 0.90 -18.84 -16.99
N GLN A 38 -0.41 -18.60 -17.11
CA GLN A 38 -1.29 -19.41 -17.94
C GLN A 38 -0.90 -19.36 -19.43
N ALA A 39 -0.64 -18.17 -19.96
CA ALA A 39 -0.19 -18.00 -21.34
C ALA A 39 1.15 -18.73 -21.58
N LYS A 40 2.06 -18.69 -20.61
CA LYS A 40 3.33 -19.43 -20.64
C LYS A 40 3.10 -20.94 -20.70
N ALA A 41 2.17 -21.48 -19.91
CA ALA A 41 1.83 -22.90 -19.95
C ALA A 41 1.25 -23.33 -21.31
N VAL A 42 0.30 -22.54 -21.85
CA VAL A 42 -0.34 -22.82 -23.14
C VAL A 42 0.65 -22.69 -24.31
N LEU A 43 1.46 -21.64 -24.33
CA LEU A 43 2.45 -21.45 -25.38
C LEU A 43 3.62 -22.42 -25.26
N GLY A 44 4.01 -22.80 -24.03
CA GLY A 44 5.07 -23.78 -23.79
C GLY A 44 4.75 -25.17 -24.33
N THR A 45 3.47 -25.54 -24.40
CA THR A 45 3.04 -26.82 -25.01
C THR A 45 3.00 -26.77 -26.54
N SER A 46 2.80 -25.60 -27.15
CA SER A 46 2.68 -25.44 -28.60
C SER A 46 3.98 -24.97 -29.29
N TRP A 47 4.87 -24.27 -28.58
CA TRP A 47 6.17 -23.82 -29.07
C TRP A 47 7.28 -24.74 -28.56
N THR A 48 7.53 -25.82 -29.29
CA THR A 48 8.67 -26.72 -29.00
C THR A 48 9.96 -26.20 -29.65
N GLY A 49 11.11 -26.44 -29.01
CA GLY A 49 12.43 -26.07 -29.54
C GLY A 49 12.98 -24.72 -29.02
N GLY A 50 13.86 -24.08 -29.79
CA GLY A 50 14.60 -22.88 -29.38
C GLY A 50 13.72 -21.67 -29.06
N ALA A 51 12.65 -21.45 -29.84
CA ALA A 51 11.74 -20.33 -29.66
C ALA A 51 10.94 -20.38 -28.33
N GLY A 52 10.46 -21.58 -27.95
CA GLY A 52 9.75 -21.78 -26.69
C GLY A 52 10.63 -21.53 -25.46
N ARG A 53 11.91 -21.91 -25.53
CA ARG A 53 12.88 -21.65 -24.45
C ARG A 53 13.13 -20.15 -24.26
N THR A 54 13.32 -19.40 -25.34
CA THR A 54 13.54 -17.94 -25.27
C THR A 54 12.31 -17.22 -24.71
N PHE A 55 11.11 -17.58 -25.17
CA PHE A 55 9.87 -17.01 -24.64
C PHE A 55 9.69 -17.32 -23.15
N GLY A 56 9.87 -18.59 -22.75
CA GLY A 56 9.76 -19.01 -21.35
C GLY A 56 10.71 -18.22 -20.43
N SER A 57 11.97 -18.06 -20.85
CA SER A 57 12.96 -17.27 -20.10
C SER A 57 12.58 -15.80 -20.00
N ALA A 58 12.05 -15.20 -21.07
CA ALA A 58 11.59 -13.81 -21.05
C ALA A 58 10.37 -13.62 -20.13
N ALA A 59 9.43 -14.56 -20.15
CA ALA A 59 8.27 -14.57 -19.27
C ALA A 59 8.69 -14.70 -17.79
N ASP A 60 9.66 -15.57 -17.48
CA ASP A 60 10.20 -15.73 -16.11
C ASP A 60 10.89 -14.47 -15.60
N ALA A 61 11.70 -13.83 -16.45
CA ALA A 61 12.36 -12.56 -16.12
C ALA A 61 11.33 -11.45 -15.88
N TRP A 62 10.25 -11.43 -16.66
CA TRP A 62 9.16 -10.47 -16.49
C TRP A 62 8.37 -10.72 -15.20
N LEU A 63 8.00 -11.97 -14.92
CA LEU A 63 7.31 -12.37 -13.67
C LEU A 63 8.14 -12.02 -12.43
N THR A 64 9.46 -12.24 -12.49
CA THR A 64 10.39 -11.87 -11.41
C THR A 64 10.35 -10.36 -11.13
N LYS A 65 10.38 -9.53 -12.18
CA LYS A 65 10.29 -8.07 -12.03
C LYS A 65 8.93 -7.62 -11.51
N LEU A 66 7.85 -8.27 -11.95
CA LEU A 66 6.50 -7.96 -11.47
C LEU A 66 6.35 -8.31 -9.98
N ASN A 67 6.89 -9.44 -9.53
CA ASN A 67 6.89 -9.82 -8.13
C ASN A 67 7.70 -8.85 -7.27
N ALA A 68 8.85 -8.37 -7.77
CA ALA A 68 9.63 -7.34 -7.10
C ALA A 68 8.84 -6.00 -6.99
N LEU A 69 8.10 -5.64 -8.05
CA LEU A 69 7.22 -4.46 -8.03
C LEU A 69 6.09 -4.61 -6.99
N ILE A 70 5.43 -5.77 -6.95
CA ILE A 70 4.40 -6.08 -5.94
C ILE A 70 4.97 -5.91 -4.53
N ALA A 71 6.14 -6.51 -4.25
CA ALA A 71 6.78 -6.40 -2.95
C ALA A 71 7.08 -4.94 -2.55
N SER A 72 7.55 -4.12 -3.50
CA SER A 72 7.80 -2.69 -3.25
C SER A 72 6.52 -1.89 -2.99
N ILE A 73 5.42 -2.22 -3.68
CA ILE A 73 4.10 -1.60 -3.46
C ILE A 73 3.54 -2.00 -2.07
N GLU A 74 3.71 -3.26 -1.67
CA GLU A 74 3.30 -3.74 -0.35
C GLU A 74 4.11 -3.08 0.77
N GLU A 75 5.43 -2.93 0.59
CA GLU A 75 6.29 -2.20 1.53
C GLU A 75 5.86 -0.73 1.69
N MET A 76 5.50 -0.06 0.59
CA MET A 76 4.94 1.29 0.63
C MET A 76 3.65 1.35 1.45
N GLY A 77 2.80 0.33 1.35
CA GLY A 77 1.59 0.19 2.18
C GLY A 77 1.91 0.11 3.67
N VAL A 78 2.91 -0.68 4.05
CA VAL A 78 3.36 -0.80 5.45
C VAL A 78 3.87 0.53 6.00
N VAL A 79 4.68 1.26 5.21
CA VAL A 79 5.19 2.57 5.62
C VAL A 79 4.06 3.59 5.79
N LEU A 80 3.08 3.59 4.90
CA LEU A 80 1.89 4.47 5.01
C LEU A 80 1.09 4.16 6.27
N ASP A 81 0.84 2.89 6.58
CA ASP A 81 0.14 2.49 7.80
C ASP A 81 0.92 2.91 9.05
N SER A 82 2.23 2.69 9.07
CA SER A 82 3.10 3.12 10.18
C SER A 82 3.04 4.65 10.40
N ASN A 83 3.09 5.43 9.32
CA ASN A 83 3.01 6.89 9.41
C ASN A 83 1.66 7.35 9.97
N ARG A 84 0.57 6.71 9.53
CA ARG A 84 -0.78 6.98 10.03
C ARG A 84 -0.88 6.71 11.54
N TYR A 85 -0.38 5.57 12.02
CA TYR A 85 -0.36 5.27 13.47
C TYR A 85 0.49 6.28 14.25
N GLY A 86 1.63 6.69 13.71
CA GLY A 86 2.47 7.73 14.31
C GLY A 86 1.76 9.07 14.44
N MET A 87 1.03 9.50 13.39
CA MET A 87 0.24 10.74 13.44
C MET A 87 -0.89 10.65 14.45
N ALA A 88 -1.62 9.53 14.51
CA ALA A 88 -2.69 9.33 15.49
C ALA A 88 -2.17 9.43 16.94
N SER A 89 -1.00 8.85 17.23
CA SER A 89 -0.38 8.93 18.56
C SER A 89 0.00 10.38 18.92
N VAL A 90 0.60 11.13 17.99
CA VAL A 90 0.99 12.52 18.21
C VAL A 90 -0.24 13.42 18.39
N GLU A 91 -1.32 13.16 17.65
CA GLU A 91 -2.60 13.86 17.83
C GLU A 91 -3.18 13.62 19.22
N ASP A 92 -3.22 12.37 19.68
CA ASP A 92 -3.77 12.03 21.00
C ASP A 92 -2.95 12.69 22.13
N ASP A 93 -1.61 12.64 22.06
CA ASP A 93 -0.72 13.31 23.00
C ASP A 93 -0.94 14.84 23.01
N SER A 94 -1.12 15.43 21.83
CA SER A 94 -1.39 16.87 21.68
C SER A 94 -2.73 17.27 22.28
N ILE A 95 -3.77 16.43 22.11
CA ILE A 95 -5.10 16.65 22.70
C ILE A 95 -5.04 16.57 24.23
N LEU A 96 -4.30 15.59 24.78
CA LEU A 96 -4.11 15.45 26.23
C LEU A 96 -3.34 16.64 26.81
N ALA A 97 -2.28 17.09 26.13
CA ALA A 97 -1.51 18.26 26.55
C ALA A 97 -2.34 19.54 26.49
N ALA A 98 -3.10 19.76 25.41
CA ALA A 98 -3.96 20.92 25.23
C ALA A 98 -5.10 20.96 26.26
N SER A 99 -5.76 19.81 26.53
CA SER A 99 -6.82 19.72 27.54
C SER A 99 -6.29 19.96 28.96
N GLY A 100 -5.10 19.42 29.29
CA GLY A 100 -4.43 19.68 30.56
C GLY A 100 -3.94 21.13 30.72
N PHE A 101 -3.55 21.81 29.62
CA PHE A 101 -3.28 23.24 29.65
C PHE A 101 -4.56 24.04 29.87
N ALA A 102 -5.63 23.76 29.11
CA ALA A 102 -6.91 24.45 29.23
C ALA A 102 -7.49 24.37 30.66
N ALA A 103 -7.38 23.21 31.31
CA ALA A 103 -7.79 23.03 32.71
C ALA A 103 -6.97 23.88 33.70
N ARG A 104 -5.71 24.21 33.37
CA ARG A 104 -4.83 25.03 34.22
C ARG A 104 -5.02 26.53 34.02
N VAL A 105 -5.32 26.98 32.79
CA VAL A 105 -5.50 28.41 32.49
C VAL A 105 -6.94 28.91 32.61
N ASN A 106 -7.93 28.00 32.65
CA ASN A 106 -9.31 28.34 32.96
C ASN A 106 -9.89 27.35 33.99
N PRO A 107 -9.40 27.38 35.24
CA PRO A 107 -9.96 26.56 36.31
C PRO A 107 -11.33 27.13 36.70
N SER A 108 -12.40 26.50 36.21
CA SER A 108 -13.76 26.71 36.73
C SER A 108 -13.99 25.87 37.98
#